data_AF-R5GDS4-F1
#
_entry.id   AF-R5GDS4-F1
#
_cell.length_a   1.000
_cell.length_b   1.000
_cell.length_c   1.000
_cell.angle_alpha   90.00
_cell.angle_beta   90.00
_cell.angle_gamma   90.00
#
_symmetry.space_group_name_H-M   'P 1'
#
loop_
_entity.id
_entity.type
_entity.pdbx_description
1 polymer ?
#
loop_
_entity_poly.entity_id
_entity_poly.type
_entity_poly.pdbx_seq_one_letter_code
_entity_poly.pdbx_strand_id
1 'polypeptide(L)' 'MWQFSLKSGRWKQIDSIVLNEYEKAVVRLANQGLSVGDIANEINRSEDSVKGYRKTLFQKLGVGNISEAIAVATHRRLI' A
#
# COMPACT_ATOMS: atom_id res chain seq x y z
N MET A 1 -10.37 10.80 -8.64
CA MET A 1 -11.48 9.88 -9.01
C MET A 1 -12.45 9.84 -7.84
N TRP A 2 -13.73 9.58 -8.08
CA TRP A 2 -14.75 9.46 -7.02
C TRP A 2 -15.15 7.99 -6.85
N GLN A 3 -15.18 7.48 -5.62
CA GLN A 3 -15.69 6.14 -5.32
C GLN A 3 -16.99 6.26 -4.53
N PHE A 4 -18.01 5.53 -4.99
CA PHE A 4 -19.23 5.40 -4.21
C PHE A 4 -18.99 4.44 -3.04
N SER A 5 -19.12 4.94 -1.80
CA SER A 5 -19.00 4.10 -0.62
C SER A 5 -20.36 3.53 -0.25
N LEU A 6 -20.57 2.25 -0.54
CA LEU A 6 -21.80 1.51 -0.17
C LEU A 6 -22.11 1.56 1.33
N LYS A 7 -21.08 1.69 2.18
CA LYS A 7 -21.24 1.77 3.64
C LYS A 7 -21.83 3.09 4.13
N SER A 8 -21.56 4.20 3.45
CA SER A 8 -22.02 5.54 3.89
C SER A 8 -23.03 6.18 2.94
N GLY A 9 -23.36 5.53 1.82
CA GLY A 9 -24.29 6.07 0.80
C GLY A 9 -23.81 7.38 0.17
N ARG A 10 -22.51 7.68 0.27
CA ARG A 10 -21.92 8.95 -0.17
C ARG A 10 -20.79 8.69 -1.15
N TRP A 11 -20.71 9.55 -2.15
CA TRP A 11 -19.54 9.66 -3.01
C TRP A 11 -18.39 10.21 -2.17
N LYS A 12 -17.34 9.40 -2.00
CA LYS A 12 -16.08 9.86 -1.42
C LYS A 12 -15.14 10.21 -2.56
N GLN A 13 -14.61 11.41 -2.51
CA GLN A 13 -13.49 11.77 -3.36
C GLN A 13 -12.34 10.87 -2.94
N ILE A 14 -11.87 10.02 -3.85
CA ILE A 14 -10.63 9.28 -3.62
C ILE A 14 -9.57 10.36 -3.73
N ASP A 15 -9.11 10.86 -2.58
CA ASP A 15 -7.86 11.59 -2.52
C ASP A 15 -6.82 10.73 -3.22
N SER A 16 -6.08 11.34 -4.15
CA SER A 16 -4.97 10.68 -4.80
C SER A 16 -4.08 10.11 -3.69
N ILE A 17 -4.12 8.78 -3.50
CA ILE A 17 -3.28 8.13 -2.50
C ILE A 17 -1.86 8.26 -3.04
N VAL A 18 -1.15 9.28 -2.58
CA VAL A 18 0.26 9.44 -2.88
C VAL A 18 1.02 8.58 -1.89
N LEU A 19 1.47 7.44 -2.38
CA LEU A 19 2.41 6.60 -1.68
C LEU A 19 3.79 7.25 -1.73
N ASN A 20 4.48 7.24 -0.60
CA ASN A 20 5.87 7.63 -0.54
C ASN A 20 6.73 6.62 -1.33
N GLU A 21 7.93 6.99 -1.74
CA GLU A 21 8.81 6.13 -2.54
C GLU A 21 9.07 4.78 -1.84
N TYR A 22 9.24 4.80 -0.52
CA TYR A 22 9.37 3.58 0.29
C TYR A 22 8.09 2.73 0.31
N GLU A 23 6.92 3.37 0.43
CA GLU A 23 5.63 2.66 0.41
C GLU A 23 5.40 2.00 -0.96
N LYS A 24 5.75 2.68 -2.06
CA LYS A 24 5.73 2.10 -3.41
C LYS A 24 6.72 0.95 -3.55
N ALA A 25 7.95 1.11 -3.05
CA ALA A 25 8.96 0.06 -3.08
C ALA A 25 8.48 -1.19 -2.35
N VAL A 26 7.94 -1.03 -1.14
CA VAL A 26 7.36 -2.13 -0.36
C VAL A 26 6.26 -2.85 -1.14
N VAL A 27 5.35 -2.12 -1.77
CA VAL A 27 4.28 -2.76 -2.57
C VAL A 27 4.80 -3.43 -3.84
N ARG A 28 5.73 -2.80 -4.58
CA ARG A 28 6.32 -3.40 -5.79
C ARG A 28 7.09 -4.68 -5.46
N LEU A 29 7.90 -4.65 -4.41
CA LEU A 29 8.71 -5.80 -3.99
C LEU A 29 7.82 -6.90 -3.39
N ALA A 30 6.80 -6.54 -2.61
CA ALA A 30 5.80 -7.51 -2.15
C ALA A 30 5.02 -8.14 -3.32
N ASN A 31 4.71 -7.36 -4.37
CA ASN A 31 4.09 -7.88 -5.60
C ASN A 31 5.00 -8.83 -6.38
N GLN A 32 6.32 -8.68 -6.25
CA GLN A 32 7.30 -9.62 -6.79
C GLN A 32 7.44 -10.90 -5.94
N GLY A 33 6.76 -10.98 -4.79
CA GLY A 33 6.80 -12.13 -3.89
C GLY A 33 7.95 -12.10 -2.89
N LEU A 34 8.65 -10.96 -2.75
CA LEU A 34 9.71 -10.82 -1.73
C LEU A 34 9.12 -10.80 -0.31
N SER A 35 9.86 -11.39 0.62
CA SER A 35 9.48 -11.38 2.04
C SER A 35 9.73 -10.00 2.66
N VAL A 36 9.15 -9.74 3.83
CA VAL A 36 9.37 -8.48 4.56
C VAL A 36 10.85 -8.26 4.87
N GLY A 37 11.61 -9.32 5.14
CA GLY A 37 13.05 -9.25 5.38
C GLY A 37 13.83 -8.86 4.13
N ASP A 38 13.50 -9.47 2.99
CA ASP A 38 14.16 -9.12 1.72
C ASP A 38 13.83 -7.68 1.29
N ILE A 39 12.58 -7.25 1.48
CA ILE A 39 12.16 -5.87 1.24
C ILE A 39 12.96 -4.90 2.13
N ALA A 40 13.16 -5.26 3.40
CA ALA A 40 13.94 -4.45 4.34
C ALA A 40 15.39 -4.29 3.87
N ASN A 41 16.00 -5.39 3.41
CA ASN A 41 17.34 -5.39 2.83
C ASN A 41 17.39 -4.53 1.55
N GLU A 42 16.42 -4.67 0.65
CA GLU A 42 16.37 -3.95 -0.61
C GLU A 42 16.23 -2.43 -0.42
N ILE A 43 15.38 -2.00 0.53
CA ILE A 43 15.21 -0.57 0.85
C ILE A 43 16.23 -0.05 1.88
N ASN A 44 17.21 -0.87 2.27
CA ASN A 44 18.27 -0.57 3.23
C ASN A 44 17.74 -0.01 4.57
N ARG A 45 16.74 -0.73 5.13
CA ARG A 45 16.06 -0.42 6.40
C ARG A 45 15.88 -1.66 7.24
N SER A 46 15.56 -1.46 8.52
CA SER A 46 15.18 -2.56 9.40
C SER A 46 13.78 -3.10 9.07
N GLU A 47 13.55 -4.39 9.34
CA GLU A 47 12.24 -5.01 9.20
C GLU A 47 11.14 -4.27 9.96
N ASP A 48 11.47 -3.71 11.14
CA ASP A 48 10.52 -2.95 11.94
C ASP A 48 10.12 -1.63 11.26
N SER A 49 11.03 -1.01 10.52
CA SER A 49 10.69 0.14 9.66
C SER A 49 9.72 -0.27 8.55
N VAL A 50 9.95 -1.43 7.91
CA VAL A 50 9.05 -1.97 6.86
C VAL A 50 7.67 -2.30 7.43
N LYS A 51 7.60 -2.91 8.62
CA LYS A 51 6.32 -3.14 9.33
C LYS A 51 5.61 -1.82 9.60
N GLY A 52 6.34 -0.78 9.99
CA GLY A 52 5.83 0.59 10.11
C GLY A 52 5.24 1.09 8.79
N TYR A 53 6.01 1.07 7.71
CA TYR A 53 5.55 1.49 6.38
C TYR A 53 4.33 0.71 5.91
N ARG A 54 4.29 -0.61 6.12
CA ARG A 54 3.12 -1.45 5.82
C ARG A 54 1.89 -1.02 6.59
N LYS A 55 2.03 -0.67 7.87
CA LYS A 55 0.91 -0.23 8.71
C LYS A 55 0.34 1.09 8.19
N THR A 56 1.21 2.04 7.86
CA THR A 56 0.82 3.34 7.28
C THR A 56 0.19 3.16 5.89
N LEU A 57 0.79 2.31 5.06
CA LEU A 57 0.30 1.90 3.74
C LEU A 57 -1.11 1.30 3.84
N PHE A 58 -1.34 0.38 4.77
CA PHE A 58 -2.65 -0.25 4.99
C PHE A 58 -3.70 0.75 5.44
N GLN A 59 -3.34 1.70 6.31
CA GLN A 59 -4.25 2.77 6.70
C GLN A 59 -4.58 3.72 5.54
N LYS A 60 -3.58 4.10 4.73
CA LYS A 60 -3.78 4.95 3.54
C LYS A 60 -4.68 4.29 2.50
N LEU A 61 -4.42 3.02 2.19
CA LEU A 61 -5.17 2.24 1.20
C LEU A 61 -6.51 1.73 1.74
N GLY A 62 -6.68 1.69 3.07
CA GLY A 62 -7.86 1.14 3.73
C GLY A 62 -7.99 -0.38 3.60
N VAL A 63 -6.86 -1.09 3.56
CA VAL A 63 -6.78 -2.54 3.33
C VAL A 63 -6.34 -3.29 4.58
N GLY A 64 -6.74 -4.56 4.68
CA GLY A 64 -6.40 -5.42 5.82
C GLY A 64 -5.13 -6.25 5.63
N ASN A 65 -4.68 -6.43 4.38
CA ASN A 65 -3.58 -7.33 4.05
C ASN A 65 -2.72 -6.83 2.89
N ILE A 66 -1.54 -7.46 2.71
CA ILE A 66 -0.58 -7.06 1.67
C ILE A 66 -1.08 -7.38 0.26
N SER A 67 -1.82 -8.47 0.10
CA SER A 67 -2.38 -8.87 -1.20
C SER A 67 -3.45 -7.89 -1.70
N GLU A 68 -4.31 -7.39 -0.81
CA GLU A 68 -5.24 -6.30 -1.04
C GLU A 68 -4.48 -5.00 -1.32
N ALA A 69 -3.42 -4.71 -0.57
CA ALA A 69 -2.59 -3.54 -0.83
C ALA A 69 -1.99 -3.56 -2.25
N ILE A 70 -1.50 -4.72 -2.68
CA ILE A 70 -0.98 -4.97 -4.03
C ILE A 70 -2.10 -4.79 -5.05
N ALA A 71 -3.23 -5.47 -4.87
CA ALA A 71 -4.37 -5.39 -5.79
C ALA A 71 -4.87 -3.95 -5.93
N VAL A 72 -4.98 -3.20 -4.83
CA VAL A 72 -5.37 -1.79 -4.83
C VAL A 72 -4.31 -0.93 -5.51
N ALA A 73 -3.03 -1.16 -5.25
CA ALA A 73 -1.95 -0.39 -5.87
C ALA A 73 -1.89 -0.62 -7.39
N THR A 74 -2.03 -1.86 -7.84
CA THR A 74 -2.13 -2.20 -9.27
C THR A 74 -3.41 -1.62 -9.89
N HIS A 75 -4.56 -1.77 -9.23
CA HIS A 75 -5.85 -1.28 -9.74
C HIS A 75 -5.89 0.25 -9.84
N ARG A 76 -5.28 0.94 -8.87
CA ARG A 76 -5.19 2.40 -8.84
C ARG A 76 -3.98 2.95 -9.63
N ARG A 77 -3.22 2.09 -10.32
CA ARG A 77 -1.98 2.46 -11.05
C ARG A 77 -1.02 3.30 -10.20
N LEU A 78 -0.85 2.90 -8.94
CA LEU A 78 0.09 3.52 -8.00
C LEU A 78 1.52 2.98 -8.16
N ILE A 79 1.67 1.89 -8.91
CA ILE A 79 2.92 1.17 -9.23
C ILE A 79 2.91 0.68 -10.67
#